data_AF-H5Y7V3-F1
#
_entry.id   AF-H5Y7V3-F1
#
_cell.length_a   1.000
_cell.length_b   1.000
_cell.length_c   1.000
_cell.angle_alpha   90.00
_cell.angle_beta   90.00
_cell.angle_gamma   90.00
#
_symmetry.space_group_name_H-M   'P 1'
#
loop_
_entity.id
_entity.type
_entity.pdbx_description
1 polymer ?
#
loop_
_entity_poly.entity_id
_entity_poly.type
_entity_poly.pdbx_seq_one_letter_code
_entity_poly.pdbx_strand_id
1 'polypeptide(L)'
;MGVFDTLAKQRGGIENTTFSMDAIGSRICSSWDTVAAHQFDVVIIGAGMFGAYCADKLYRRDADNKIRILVLEAGPFFLSTHINNLPLGNMSQDAVWARPWTGEPPFVTEDVNNKKALAFCVGGRSLFWAGWSPKLTPVDLAQWPEDVRDS
;
A
#
# COMPACT_ATOMS: atom_id res chain seq x y z
N MET A 1 10.70 18.86 -4.74
CA MET A 1 9.38 18.83 -4.08
C MET A 1 8.64 17.63 -4.66
N GLY A 2 8.26 16.65 -3.84
CA GLY A 2 7.74 15.37 -4.33
C GLY A 2 6.36 15.52 -4.97
N VAL A 3 5.97 14.56 -5.82
CA VAL A 3 4.61 14.51 -6.42
C VAL A 3 3.54 14.55 -5.32
N PHE A 4 3.79 13.88 -4.19
CA PHE A 4 2.86 13.85 -3.05
C PHE A 4 2.73 15.17 -2.29
N ASP A 5 3.79 15.96 -2.16
CA ASP A 5 3.73 17.30 -1.54
C ASP A 5 2.85 18.26 -2.36
N THR A 6 2.90 18.12 -3.68
CA THR A 6 2.12 18.93 -4.61
C THR A 6 0.65 18.53 -4.55
N LEU A 7 0.37 17.22 -4.48
CA LEU A 7 -0.99 16.70 -4.36
C LEU A 7 -1.63 17.02 -3.00
N ALA A 8 -0.88 16.94 -1.90
CA ALA A 8 -1.36 17.30 -0.56
C ALA A 8 -1.82 18.76 -0.50
N LYS A 9 -1.01 19.69 -1.05
CA LYS A 9 -1.34 21.12 -1.12
C LYS A 9 -2.55 21.44 -2.00
N GLN A 10 -2.81 20.65 -3.04
CA GLN A 10 -3.90 20.91 -3.99
C GLN A 10 -5.27 20.38 -3.53
N ARG A 11 -5.31 19.38 -2.64
CA ARG A 11 -6.55 18.61 -2.38
C ARG A 11 -7.16 18.82 -0.99
N GLY A 12 -6.55 19.66 -0.14
CA GLY A 12 -7.10 20.09 1.14
C GLY A 12 -7.13 19.00 2.23
N GLY A 13 -6.95 19.41 3.49
CA GLY A 13 -7.06 18.52 4.67
C GLY A 13 -5.86 17.61 4.94
N ILE A 14 -4.80 17.67 4.12
CA ILE A 14 -3.54 16.97 4.35
C ILE A 14 -2.40 17.98 4.25
N GLU A 15 -1.63 18.11 5.32
CA GLU A 15 -0.54 19.07 5.45
C GLU A 15 0.71 18.36 5.97
N ASN A 16 1.88 18.68 5.40
CA ASN A 16 3.14 18.42 6.06
C ASN A 16 3.28 19.45 7.18
N THR A 17 2.87 19.10 8.40
CA THR A 17 2.67 20.09 9.46
C THR A 17 3.94 20.36 10.26
N THR A 18 4.07 21.60 10.72
CA THR A 18 5.03 22.00 11.77
C THR A 18 4.60 21.52 13.16
N PHE A 19 3.34 21.11 13.33
CA PHE A 19 2.72 20.85 14.63
C PHE A 19 2.81 19.37 15.09
N SER A 20 3.17 18.45 14.20
CA SER A 20 3.23 17.01 14.47
C SER A 20 4.63 16.44 14.29
N MET A 21 5.09 15.63 15.24
CA MET A 21 6.30 14.81 15.09
C MET A 21 5.94 13.40 14.62
N ASP A 22 6.56 12.94 13.53
CA ASP A 22 6.34 11.59 13.01
C ASP A 22 7.24 10.56 13.72
N ALA A 23 6.81 10.15 14.91
CA ALA A 23 7.50 9.11 15.66
C ALA A 23 7.31 7.72 15.02
N ILE A 24 6.15 7.41 14.45
CA ILE A 24 5.84 6.05 13.98
C ILE A 24 6.43 5.79 12.59
N GLY A 25 6.18 6.68 11.64
CA GLY A 25 6.68 6.55 10.27
C GLY A 25 8.20 6.47 10.21
N SER A 26 8.90 7.22 11.06
CA SER A 26 10.37 7.14 11.18
C SER A 26 10.92 5.81 11.71
N ARG A 27 10.12 4.93 12.35
CA ARG A 27 10.55 3.56 12.71
C ARG A 27 10.16 2.52 11.67
N ILE A 28 9.06 2.76 10.94
CA ILE A 28 8.54 1.81 9.95
C ILE A 28 9.21 2.02 8.60
N CYS A 29 9.50 3.27 8.23
CA CYS A 29 10.05 3.66 6.94
C CYS A 29 11.48 4.17 7.11
N SER A 30 12.32 3.90 6.12
CA SER A 30 13.71 4.36 6.06
C SER A 30 13.92 5.26 4.84
N SER A 31 14.84 6.21 4.95
CA SER A 31 15.26 7.02 3.80
C SER A 31 16.05 6.18 2.80
N TRP A 32 16.06 6.62 1.54
CA TRP A 32 16.79 5.95 0.47
C TRP A 32 18.29 5.84 0.78
N ASP A 33 18.90 6.90 1.34
CA ASP A 33 20.32 6.90 1.68
C ASP A 33 20.68 5.80 2.70
N THR A 34 19.80 5.57 3.68
CA THR A 34 19.95 4.48 4.64
C THR A 34 19.85 3.12 3.95
N VAL A 35 18.88 2.95 3.06
CA VAL A 35 18.61 1.67 2.38
C VAL A 35 19.70 1.33 1.35
N ALA A 36 20.18 2.32 0.58
CA ALA A 36 21.15 2.14 -0.49
C ALA A 36 22.51 1.62 -0.01
N ALA A 37 22.83 1.79 1.28
CA ALA A 37 24.04 1.26 1.89
C ALA A 37 23.95 -0.23 2.28
N HIS A 38 22.79 -0.87 2.12
CA HIS A 38 22.54 -2.25 2.55
C HIS A 38 22.29 -3.18 1.37
N GLN A 39 22.60 -4.46 1.58
CA GLN A 39 22.22 -5.54 0.68
C GLN A 39 20.96 -6.24 1.21
N PHE A 40 20.14 -6.75 0.29
CA PHE A 40 18.89 -7.42 0.61
C PHE A 40 18.80 -8.74 -0.14
N ASP A 41 18.28 -9.75 0.54
CA ASP A 41 18.10 -11.09 -0.03
C ASP A 41 16.78 -11.15 -0.81
N VAL A 42 15.79 -10.36 -0.39
CA VAL A 42 14.48 -10.26 -1.04
C VAL A 42 14.08 -8.80 -1.19
N VAL A 43 13.60 -8.43 -2.37
CA VAL A 43 12.99 -7.13 -2.64
C VAL A 43 11.53 -7.33 -3.02
N ILE A 44 10.63 -6.71 -2.26
CA ILE A 44 9.18 -6.73 -2.48
C ILE A 44 8.77 -5.35 -3.01
N ILE A 45 8.09 -5.33 -4.15
CA ILE A 45 7.60 -4.10 -4.76
C ILE A 45 6.12 -3.92 -4.42
N GLY A 46 5.82 -2.85 -3.70
CA GLY A 46 4.51 -2.50 -3.14
C GLY A 46 4.36 -3.00 -1.70
N ALA A 47 4.11 -2.07 -0.76
CA ALA A 47 3.80 -2.38 0.64
C ALA A 47 2.28 -2.45 0.90
N GLY A 48 1.50 -2.83 -0.12
CA GLY A 48 0.08 -3.14 0.02
C GLY A 48 -0.18 -4.44 0.80
N MET A 49 -1.44 -4.88 0.85
CA MET A 49 -1.86 -6.08 1.59
C MET A 49 -0.95 -7.30 1.35
N PHE A 50 -0.74 -7.65 0.08
CA PHE A 50 0.03 -8.85 -0.27
C PHE A 50 1.53 -8.66 -0.07
N GLY A 51 2.08 -7.50 -0.42
CA GLY A 51 3.51 -7.25 -0.22
C GLY A 51 3.91 -7.26 1.25
N ALA A 52 3.12 -6.60 2.10
CA ALA A 52 3.31 -6.65 3.55
C ALA A 52 3.10 -8.06 4.12
N TYR A 53 2.10 -8.81 3.63
CA TYR A 53 1.89 -10.20 4.01
C TYR A 53 3.07 -11.10 3.62
N CYS A 54 3.57 -10.98 2.39
CA CYS A 54 4.74 -11.72 1.92
C CYS A 54 5.96 -11.40 2.78
N ALA A 55 6.20 -10.13 3.10
CA ALA A 55 7.27 -9.71 3.99
C ALA A 55 7.16 -10.37 5.37
N ASP A 56 5.96 -10.34 6.00
CA ASP A 56 5.71 -10.99 7.30
C ASP A 56 5.95 -12.50 7.23
N LYS A 57 5.46 -13.18 6.19
CA LYS A 57 5.63 -14.63 6.06
C LYS A 57 7.06 -15.05 5.81
N LEU A 58 7.80 -14.31 4.98
CA LEU A 58 9.22 -14.57 4.77
C LEU A 58 9.98 -14.34 6.07
N TYR A 59 9.80 -13.19 6.72
CA TYR A 59 10.46 -12.84 7.97
C TYR A 59 10.23 -13.91 9.05
N ARG A 60 8.98 -14.36 9.23
CA ARG A 60 8.65 -15.40 10.24
C ARG A 60 9.13 -16.80 9.90
N ARG A 61 9.35 -17.11 8.61
CA ARG A 61 9.87 -18.42 8.19
C ARG A 61 11.36 -18.54 8.47
N ASP A 62 12.07 -17.43 8.53
CA ASP A 62 13.49 -17.42 8.85
C ASP A 62 13.71 -17.42 10.37
N ALA A 63 13.82 -18.61 10.94
CA ALA A 63 14.04 -18.80 12.38
C ALA A 63 15.31 -18.12 12.91
N ASP A 64 16.31 -17.88 12.04
CA ASP A 64 17.59 -17.29 12.42
C ASP A 64 17.61 -15.76 12.27
N ASN A 65 16.56 -15.13 11.73
CA ASN A 65 16.47 -13.69 11.44
C ASN A 65 17.68 -13.13 10.65
N LYS A 66 18.18 -13.89 9.68
CA LYS A 66 19.28 -13.54 8.78
C LYS A 66 18.81 -12.92 7.48
N ILE A 67 17.61 -13.22 7.00
CA ILE A 67 17.09 -12.69 5.74
C ILE A 67 16.82 -11.19 5.87
N ARG A 68 17.34 -10.43 4.92
CA ARG A 68 17.11 -8.99 4.82
C ARG A 68 16.09 -8.73 3.72
N ILE A 69 14.91 -8.28 4.13
CA ILE A 69 13.79 -8.01 3.24
C ILE A 69 13.66 -6.49 3.06
N LEU A 70 13.75 -6.03 1.83
CA LEU A 70 13.40 -4.66 1.46
C LEU A 70 11.99 -4.63 0.90
N VAL A 71 11.13 -3.78 1.45
CA VAL A 71 9.80 -3.49 0.89
C VAL A 71 9.80 -2.06 0.35
N LEU A 72 9.57 -1.91 -0.95
CA LEU A 72 9.51 -0.62 -1.63
C LEU A 72 8.07 -0.21 -1.84
N GLU A 73 7.68 0.95 -1.32
CA GLU A 73 6.36 1.55 -1.52
C GLU A 73 6.51 2.89 -2.24
N ALA A 74 5.64 3.14 -3.20
CA ALA A 74 5.70 4.34 -4.01
C ALA A 74 5.13 5.57 -3.27
N GLY A 75 4.30 5.37 -2.24
CA GLY A 75 3.76 6.45 -1.42
C GLY A 75 4.18 6.45 0.05
N PRO A 76 3.67 7.41 0.84
CA PRO A 76 4.09 7.63 2.22
C PRO A 76 3.52 6.62 3.22
N PHE A 77 4.01 6.68 4.46
CA PHE A 77 3.28 6.14 5.61
C PHE A 77 2.12 7.08 5.95
N PHE A 78 0.90 6.72 5.57
CA PHE A 78 -0.26 7.61 5.68
C PHE A 78 -1.09 7.37 6.94
N LEU A 79 -1.45 6.11 7.21
CA LEU A 79 -2.20 5.72 8.41
C LEU A 79 -1.56 4.47 9.04
N SER A 80 -1.58 4.42 10.36
CA SER A 80 -1.16 3.24 11.14
C SER A 80 -2.26 2.20 11.31
N THR A 81 -3.49 2.51 10.88
CA THR A 81 -4.66 1.65 11.06
C THR A 81 -5.69 1.87 9.95
N HIS A 82 -6.69 1.00 9.90
CA HIS A 82 -7.81 1.13 8.97
C HIS A 82 -8.55 2.46 9.17
N ILE A 83 -8.98 3.11 8.08
CA ILE A 83 -9.62 4.43 8.16
C ILE A 83 -10.87 4.45 9.05
N ASN A 84 -11.64 3.35 9.07
CA ASN A 84 -12.84 3.23 9.93
C ASN A 84 -12.53 3.14 11.43
N ASN A 85 -11.26 2.94 11.82
CA ASN A 85 -10.87 2.99 13.23
C ASN A 85 -10.57 4.43 13.70
N LEU A 86 -10.56 5.40 12.79
CA LEU A 86 -10.30 6.80 13.12
C LEU A 86 -11.61 7.48 13.59
N PRO A 87 -11.52 8.40 14.55
CA PRO A 87 -12.68 9.16 15.03
C PRO A 87 -13.23 10.15 14.00
N LEU A 88 -12.54 10.31 12.87
CA LEU A 88 -12.85 11.27 11.81
C LEU A 88 -13.43 10.52 10.61
N GLY A 89 -14.76 10.41 10.55
CA GLY A 89 -15.43 10.04 9.29
C GLY A 89 -15.10 11.06 8.19
N ASN A 90 -14.94 10.59 6.94
CA ASN A 90 -14.65 11.43 5.77
C ASN A 90 -13.31 12.18 5.76
N MET A 91 -12.26 11.64 6.37
CA MET A 91 -10.90 12.14 6.13
C MET A 91 -10.58 12.16 4.62
N SER A 92 -9.97 13.24 4.13
CA SER A 92 -9.48 13.31 2.75
C SER A 92 -8.44 12.21 2.54
N GLN A 93 -8.65 11.36 1.55
CA GLN A 93 -7.70 10.29 1.20
C GLN A 93 -6.97 10.60 -0.11
N ASP A 94 -7.35 11.67 -0.79
CA ASP A 94 -7.00 11.89 -2.19
C ASP A 94 -5.51 12.12 -2.42
N ALA A 95 -4.72 12.37 -1.38
CA ALA A 95 -3.27 12.48 -1.49
C ALA A 95 -2.57 11.15 -1.77
N VAL A 96 -3.17 10.01 -1.38
CA VAL A 96 -2.59 8.68 -1.60
C VAL A 96 -3.27 7.93 -2.74
N TRP A 97 -4.45 8.37 -3.19
CA TRP A 97 -5.13 7.73 -4.33
C TRP A 97 -4.69 8.30 -5.67
N ALA A 98 -4.21 7.43 -6.54
CA ALA A 98 -3.94 7.79 -7.94
C ALA A 98 -4.17 6.60 -8.90
N ARG A 99 -4.06 6.88 -10.19
CA ARG A 99 -4.04 5.88 -11.26
C ARG A 99 -2.59 5.67 -11.70
N PRO A 100 -2.02 4.46 -11.58
CA PRO A 100 -0.60 4.26 -11.91
C PRO A 100 -0.35 4.23 -13.42
N TRP A 101 -1.38 3.92 -14.21
CA TRP A 101 -1.29 3.77 -15.65
C TRP A 101 -2.36 4.62 -16.34
N THR A 102 -1.94 5.24 -17.44
CA THR A 102 -2.83 5.68 -18.51
C THR A 102 -3.00 4.53 -19.49
N GLY A 103 -4.14 4.45 -20.17
CA GLY A 103 -4.43 3.40 -21.12
C GLY A 103 -5.48 3.85 -22.11
N GLU A 104 -5.62 3.11 -23.19
CA GLU A 104 -6.53 3.47 -24.29
C GLU A 104 -7.98 3.04 -23.97
N PRO A 105 -8.99 3.77 -24.47
CA PRO A 105 -10.37 3.29 -24.48
C PRO A 105 -10.47 1.90 -25.12
N PRO A 106 -11.31 0.98 -24.61
CA PRO A 106 -12.30 1.16 -23.54
C PRO A 106 -11.79 0.83 -22.12
N PHE A 107 -10.53 0.45 -21.96
CA PHE A 107 -9.99 -0.06 -20.68
C PHE A 107 -9.71 1.05 -19.66
N VAL A 108 -9.72 2.30 -20.12
CA VAL A 108 -9.64 3.50 -19.29
C VAL A 108 -10.87 4.33 -19.55
N THR A 109 -11.80 4.31 -18.61
CA THR A 109 -12.92 5.26 -18.62
C THR A 109 -12.37 6.66 -18.31
N GLU A 110 -12.74 7.63 -19.14
CA GLU A 110 -12.55 9.08 -18.88
C GLU A 110 -13.41 9.58 -17.71
N ASP A 111 -14.09 8.67 -17.00
CA ASP A 111 -14.90 9.00 -15.85
C ASP A 111 -14.05 9.73 -14.80
N VAL A 112 -14.33 11.01 -14.67
CA VAL A 112 -13.70 11.91 -13.70
C VAL A 112 -13.92 11.47 -12.26
N ASN A 113 -14.87 10.56 -12.00
CA ASN A 113 -15.09 9.93 -10.70
C ASN A 113 -14.19 8.70 -10.47
N ASN A 114 -13.66 8.08 -11.52
CA ASN A 114 -12.78 6.90 -11.46
C ASN A 114 -11.29 7.29 -11.35
N LYS A 115 -10.98 8.37 -10.63
CA LYS A 115 -9.60 8.87 -10.43
C LYS A 115 -8.81 8.09 -9.37
N LYS A 116 -9.46 7.19 -8.63
CA LYS A 116 -8.90 6.46 -7.47
C LYS A 116 -8.75 4.97 -7.76
N ALA A 117 -7.70 4.58 -8.49
CA ALA A 117 -7.47 3.16 -8.81
C ALA A 117 -6.71 2.45 -7.69
N LEU A 118 -5.52 2.95 -7.32
CA LEU A 118 -4.70 2.38 -6.25
C LEU A 118 -4.42 3.43 -5.18
N ALA A 119 -4.30 2.96 -3.94
CA ALA A 119 -3.78 3.74 -2.83
C ALA A 119 -2.28 3.49 -2.71
N PHE A 120 -1.48 4.52 -2.98
CA PHE A 120 -0.04 4.57 -2.85
C PHE A 120 0.32 5.01 -1.44
N CYS A 121 0.41 4.05 -0.54
CA CYS A 121 0.87 4.24 0.83
C CYS A 121 1.15 2.88 1.45
N VAL A 122 1.88 2.85 2.56
CA VAL A 122 2.06 1.62 3.35
C VAL A 122 0.67 1.07 3.73
N GLY A 123 0.44 -0.22 3.51
CA GLY A 123 -0.87 -0.89 3.63
C GLY A 123 -1.72 -0.83 2.34
N GLY A 124 -1.56 0.20 1.52
CA GLY A 124 -2.30 0.39 0.28
C GLY A 124 -3.82 0.31 0.48
N ARG A 125 -4.51 -0.40 -0.42
CA ARG A 125 -5.99 -0.52 -0.37
C ARG A 125 -6.53 -1.23 0.87
N SER A 126 -5.71 -1.96 1.63
CA SER A 126 -6.17 -2.61 2.86
C SER A 126 -6.56 -1.63 3.96
N LEU A 127 -6.13 -0.37 3.89
CA LEU A 127 -6.49 0.67 4.85
C LEU A 127 -7.89 1.26 4.61
N PHE A 128 -8.51 0.97 3.46
CA PHE A 128 -9.71 1.67 2.97
C PHE A 128 -10.84 0.73 2.51
N TRP A 129 -10.68 -0.58 2.64
CA TRP A 129 -11.67 -1.56 2.20
C TRP A 129 -12.92 -1.56 3.09
N ALA A 130 -14.04 -2.05 2.53
CA ALA A 130 -15.32 -2.09 3.24
C ALA A 130 -15.50 -3.34 4.14
N GLY A 131 -14.44 -4.11 4.40
CA GLY A 131 -14.51 -5.30 5.26
C GLY A 131 -15.10 -6.56 4.62
N TRP A 132 -15.39 -6.57 3.32
CA TRP A 132 -15.95 -7.72 2.62
C TRP A 132 -14.87 -8.65 2.06
N SER A 133 -14.75 -9.86 2.60
CA SER A 133 -13.79 -10.89 2.16
C SER A 133 -14.42 -12.29 2.19
N PRO A 134 -15.30 -12.62 1.22
CA PRO A 134 -15.89 -13.95 1.14
C PRO A 134 -14.83 -14.99 0.80
N LYS A 135 -15.00 -16.20 1.31
CA LYS A 135 -14.18 -17.32 0.89
C LYS A 135 -14.52 -17.68 -0.55
N LEU A 136 -13.49 -17.93 -1.36
CA LEU A 136 -13.67 -18.46 -2.71
C LEU A 136 -14.43 -19.79 -2.66
N THR A 137 -15.38 -19.96 -3.58
CA THR A 137 -16.14 -21.19 -3.76
C THR A 137 -15.43 -22.11 -4.75
N PRO A 138 -15.78 -23.41 -4.80
CA PRO A 138 -15.22 -24.32 -5.81
C PRO A 138 -15.48 -23.85 -7.25
N VAL A 139 -16.58 -23.12 -7.48
CA VAL A 139 -16.91 -22.56 -8.81
C VAL A 139 -15.92 -21.46 -9.18
N ASP A 140 -15.52 -20.60 -8.24
CA ASP A 140 -14.54 -19.53 -8.48
C ASP A 140 -13.16 -20.09 -8.85
N LEU A 141 -12.84 -21.29 -8.37
CA LEU A 141 -11.57 -21.96 -8.60
C LEU A 141 -11.61 -22.96 -9.78
N ALA A 142 -12.73 -23.07 -10.50
CA ALA A 142 -12.90 -24.11 -11.52
C ALA A 142 -11.86 -24.05 -12.66
N GLN A 143 -11.34 -22.86 -12.96
CA GLN A 143 -10.34 -22.62 -14.01
C GLN A 143 -8.89 -22.59 -13.48
N TRP A 144 -8.70 -22.71 -12.17
CA TRP A 144 -7.35 -22.68 -11.59
C TRP A 144 -6.63 -24.01 -11.86
N PRO A 145 -5.29 -24.00 -11.98
CA PRO A 145 -4.50 -25.22 -12.02
C PRO A 145 -4.84 -26.15 -10.85
N GLU A 146 -4.96 -27.46 -11.11
CA GLU A 146 -5.41 -28.44 -10.11
C GLU A 146 -4.51 -28.45 -8.87
N ASP A 147 -3.20 -28.31 -9.07
CA ASP A 147 -2.19 -28.27 -8.02
C ASP A 147 -2.31 -27.04 -7.10
N VAL A 148 -2.92 -25.94 -7.57
CA VAL A 148 -3.19 -24.74 -6.76
C VAL A 148 -4.57 -24.78 -6.13
N ARG A 149 -5.57 -25.36 -6.82
CA ARG A 149 -6.95 -25.48 -6.32
C ARG A 149 -7.04 -26.46 -5.15
N ASP A 150 -6.30 -27.56 -5.22
CA ASP A 150 -6.44 -28.72 -4.32
C ASP A 150 -5.31 -28.80 -3.27
N SER A 151 -4.48 -27.76 -3.14
CA SER A 151 -3.36 -27.64 -2.16
C SER A 151 -3.78 -27.33 -0.73
#